data_AF-A0A662SID8-F1
#
_entry.id   AF-A0A662SID8-F1
#
_cell.length_a   1.000
_cell.length_b   1.000
_cell.length_c   1.000
_cell.angle_alpha   90.00
_cell.angle_beta   90.00
_cell.angle_gamma   90.00
#
_symmetry.space_group_name_H-M   'P 1'
#
loop_
_entity.id
_entity.type
_entity.pdbx_description
1 polymer ?
#
loop_
_entity_poly.entity_id
_entity_poly.type
_entity_poly.pdbx_seq_one_letter_code
_entity_poly.pdbx_strand_id
1 'polypeptide(L)'
;LRGKFKDKVEAHLWQLENVLPRCNRSLINLFPTEGDVAIYRVSVVDYVIANKGCSIGLSVEEHSSLISEYYERMDKFSIVLGYPEDSRLERPWVSLTSKHGLLNVLATAFSPNFSFHSKMPARREYVQEHEFDVDLDPDKIYIAFAVSDLGLNNMQDFYYEMWLDKRRGEVPISWWLDPIVADFCPGIVEYYYDTKTSNDYFYSAHVGGRIRPSDFPYLEEYLKRGQKYLDMCSLKVVAFSNHNKKDEAVFELYSRLLDVEGFSFGFGPEFDEELWYVNDKVWIVPRFMGDPKEAYEAISEYIESSKRRPLFIIVGVGLWHFPRVEDLLEIMKALVNEYGNDVVFCTADELIGAAKIKVEERGTRSRISTLSVLMLLALIGILILLLHYLKKRSD
;
A
#
# COMPACT_ATOMS: atom_id res chain seq x y z
N LEU A 1 8.81 37.79 15.28
CA LEU A 1 8.05 37.18 16.40
C LEU A 1 8.90 36.84 17.62
N ARG A 2 10.24 36.94 17.57
CA ARG A 2 11.12 36.66 18.73
C ARG A 2 10.72 37.49 19.96
N GLY A 3 10.65 36.85 21.12
CA GLY A 3 10.28 37.47 22.40
C GLY A 3 8.79 37.79 22.58
N LYS A 4 7.91 37.36 21.65
CA LYS A 4 6.46 37.59 21.77
C LYS A 4 5.69 36.49 22.50
N PHE A 5 6.24 35.28 22.56
CA PHE A 5 5.60 34.11 23.14
C PHE A 5 6.56 33.46 24.14
N LYS A 6 6.00 32.91 25.22
CA LYS A 6 6.70 32.20 26.28
C LYS A 6 7.26 30.87 25.81
N ASP A 7 6.48 30.13 25.02
CA ASP A 7 6.81 28.79 24.56
C ASP A 7 6.14 28.48 23.21
N LYS A 8 6.40 27.26 22.69
CA LYS A 8 5.83 26.82 21.41
C LYS A 8 4.31 26.66 21.49
N VAL A 9 3.74 26.30 22.63
CA VAL A 9 2.29 26.11 22.78
C VAL A 9 1.56 27.45 22.66
N GLU A 10 2.03 28.48 23.36
CA GLU A 10 1.45 29.83 23.26
C GLU A 10 1.54 30.39 21.82
N ALA A 11 2.66 30.15 21.14
CA ALA A 11 2.81 30.55 19.74
C ALA A 11 1.80 29.86 18.81
N HIS A 12 1.54 28.56 19.00
CA HIS A 12 0.58 27.80 18.20
C HIS A 12 -0.87 28.13 18.58
N LEU A 13 -1.20 28.42 19.84
CA LEU A 13 -2.53 28.93 20.20
C LEU A 13 -2.80 30.29 19.54
N TRP A 14 -1.81 31.19 19.53
CA TRP A 14 -1.94 32.46 18.81
C TRP A 14 -2.09 32.25 17.29
N GLN A 15 -1.32 31.32 16.69
CA GLN A 15 -1.40 30.97 15.28
C GLN A 15 -2.79 30.40 14.92
N LEU A 16 -3.36 29.56 15.78
CA LEU A 16 -4.68 28.94 15.62
C LEU A 16 -5.78 29.99 15.48
N GLU A 17 -5.71 31.06 16.27
CA GLU A 17 -6.73 32.12 16.31
C GLU A 17 -6.48 33.25 15.30
N ASN A 18 -5.22 33.52 14.93
CA ASN A 18 -4.86 34.72 14.15
C ASN A 18 -4.38 34.42 12.72
N VAL A 19 -3.82 33.23 12.49
CA VAL A 19 -3.19 32.85 11.22
C VAL A 19 -4.04 31.81 10.49
N LEU A 20 -4.42 30.71 11.15
CA LEU A 20 -5.18 29.64 10.52
C LEU A 20 -6.49 30.13 9.84
N PRO A 21 -7.26 31.11 10.37
CA PRO A 21 -8.41 31.70 9.67
C PRO A 21 -8.13 32.32 8.31
N ARG A 22 -6.87 32.60 7.99
CA ARG A 22 -6.41 33.18 6.72
C ARG A 22 -5.75 32.14 5.80
N CYS A 23 -5.59 30.91 6.29
CA CYS A 23 -4.98 29.81 5.56
C CYS A 23 -6.02 29.00 4.79
N ASN A 24 -5.53 28.24 3.82
CA ASN A 24 -6.27 27.19 3.15
C ASN A 24 -6.70 26.13 4.17
N ARG A 25 -7.97 25.71 4.11
CA ARG A 25 -8.56 24.71 5.00
C ARG A 25 -8.49 23.29 4.46
N SER A 26 -7.91 23.09 3.29
CA SER A 26 -7.69 21.77 2.68
C SER A 26 -6.23 21.27 2.77
N LEU A 27 -5.32 22.06 3.35
CA LEU A 27 -3.89 21.73 3.48
C LEU A 27 -3.32 22.25 4.81
N ILE A 28 -2.76 21.36 5.60
CA ILE A 28 -1.95 21.67 6.77
C ILE A 28 -0.61 20.93 6.66
N ASN A 29 0.46 21.58 7.12
CA ASN A 29 1.82 21.06 7.03
C ASN A 29 2.35 20.71 8.41
N LEU A 30 2.72 19.45 8.58
CA LEU A 30 3.55 19.00 9.69
C LEU A 30 4.99 19.42 9.42
N PHE A 31 5.44 20.41 10.17
CA PHE A 31 6.77 20.99 10.04
C PHE A 31 7.50 20.98 11.38
N PRO A 32 8.21 19.88 11.70
CA PRO A 32 9.11 19.82 12.86
C PRO A 32 10.01 21.06 12.93
N THR A 33 10.04 21.70 14.09
CA THR A 33 10.76 22.97 14.32
C THR A 33 12.07 22.78 15.09
N GLU A 34 12.36 21.54 15.46
CA GLU A 34 13.59 21.09 16.11
C GLU A 34 14.75 21.35 15.14
N GLY A 35 15.80 22.04 15.60
CA GLY A 35 16.77 22.70 14.71
C GLY A 35 17.57 21.75 13.82
N ASP A 36 17.85 20.54 14.30
CA ASP A 36 18.53 19.46 13.58
C ASP A 36 17.63 18.75 12.56
N VAL A 37 16.31 18.75 12.77
CA VAL A 37 15.33 18.13 11.86
C VAL A 37 14.78 19.13 10.84
N ALA A 38 14.51 20.36 11.28
CA ALA A 38 13.82 21.38 10.49
C ALA A 38 14.53 21.66 9.16
N ILE A 39 15.86 21.68 9.16
CA ILE A 39 16.66 21.89 7.93
C ILE A 39 16.42 20.81 6.87
N TYR A 40 16.03 19.60 7.27
CA TYR A 40 15.68 18.50 6.37
C TYR A 40 14.17 18.44 6.06
N ARG A 41 13.36 19.34 6.62
CA ARG A 41 11.91 19.40 6.37
C ARG A 41 11.50 20.62 5.56
N VAL A 42 12.41 21.56 5.31
CA VAL A 42 12.13 22.77 4.52
C VAL A 42 11.77 22.50 3.06
N SER A 43 12.11 21.33 2.53
CA SER A 43 11.98 21.04 1.09
C SER A 43 10.55 21.20 0.57
N VAL A 44 9.53 20.85 1.35
CA VAL A 44 8.12 20.93 0.91
C VAL A 44 7.44 22.27 1.21
N VAL A 45 8.14 23.19 1.90
CA VAL A 45 7.56 24.46 2.38
C VAL A 45 7.16 25.39 1.21
N ASP A 46 7.84 25.27 0.06
CA ASP A 46 7.49 26.03 -1.14
C ASP A 46 6.04 25.75 -1.59
N TYR A 47 5.63 24.48 -1.61
CA TYR A 47 4.27 24.06 -1.96
C TYR A 47 3.25 24.54 -0.93
N VAL A 48 3.60 24.46 0.35
CA VAL A 48 2.75 24.89 1.47
C VAL A 48 2.48 26.39 1.38
N ILE A 49 3.52 27.20 1.13
CA ILE A 49 3.39 28.65 0.94
C ILE A 49 2.53 28.96 -0.30
N ALA A 50 2.81 28.31 -1.43
CA ALA A 50 2.08 28.55 -2.68
C ALA A 50 0.57 28.28 -2.55
N ASN A 51 0.21 27.30 -1.71
CA ASN A 51 -1.17 26.90 -1.45
C ASN A 51 -1.77 27.47 -0.16
N LYS A 52 -1.09 28.45 0.47
CA LYS A 52 -1.51 29.11 1.72
C LYS A 52 -1.81 28.14 2.87
N GLY A 53 -1.13 27.00 2.92
CA GLY A 53 -1.26 26.04 4.01
C GLY A 53 -0.70 26.59 5.33
N CYS A 54 -1.23 26.13 6.45
CA CYS A 54 -0.68 26.44 7.78
C CYS A 54 0.38 25.40 8.15
N SER A 55 1.55 25.83 8.64
CA SER A 55 2.58 24.92 9.16
C SER A 55 2.52 24.85 10.68
N ILE A 56 2.50 23.64 11.23
CA ILE A 56 2.51 23.37 12.67
C ILE A 56 3.79 22.60 13.04
N GLY A 57 4.47 23.06 14.09
CA GLY A 57 5.66 22.42 14.68
C GLY A 57 5.32 21.81 16.04
N LEU A 58 4.37 20.89 16.05
CA LEU A 58 3.85 20.23 17.25
C LEU A 58 4.16 18.73 17.20
N SER A 59 4.48 18.16 18.35
CA SER A 59 4.66 16.71 18.51
C SER A 59 3.34 16.03 18.84
N VAL A 60 3.01 14.90 18.21
CA VAL A 60 1.79 14.13 18.52
C VAL A 60 1.82 13.52 19.92
N GLU A 61 3.01 13.22 20.44
CA GLU A 61 3.17 12.63 21.78
C GLU A 61 2.81 13.64 22.87
N GLU A 62 3.26 14.89 22.72
CA GLU A 62 3.08 15.93 23.73
C GLU A 62 1.86 16.84 23.48
N HIS A 63 1.47 17.02 22.22
CA HIS A 63 0.54 18.10 21.81
C HIS A 63 -0.69 17.57 21.03
N SER A 64 -1.03 16.28 21.14
CA SER A 64 -2.16 15.68 20.42
C SER A 64 -3.49 16.43 20.55
N SER A 65 -3.80 16.98 21.72
CA SER A 65 -5.01 17.80 21.93
C SER A 65 -4.98 19.08 21.09
N LEU A 66 -3.87 19.82 21.08
CA LEU A 66 -3.75 21.04 20.29
C LEU A 66 -3.71 20.73 18.79
N ILE A 67 -3.08 19.64 18.37
CA ILE A 67 -3.13 19.19 16.97
C ILE A 67 -4.58 18.86 16.57
N SER A 68 -5.35 18.22 17.45
CA SER A 68 -6.77 17.95 17.22
C SER A 68 -7.57 19.24 17.02
N GLU A 69 -7.31 20.27 17.82
CA GLU A 69 -7.93 21.59 17.64
C GLU A 69 -7.65 22.22 16.27
N TYR A 70 -6.45 22.02 15.70
CA TYR A 70 -6.16 22.41 14.31
C TYR A 70 -7.00 21.58 13.34
N TYR A 71 -6.99 20.26 13.49
CA TYR A 71 -7.65 19.33 12.57
C TYR A 71 -9.17 19.47 12.54
N GLU A 72 -9.81 19.75 13.67
CA GLU A 72 -11.25 20.03 13.76
C GLU A 72 -11.67 21.28 12.98
N ARG A 73 -10.72 22.19 12.70
CA ARG A 73 -10.94 23.40 11.91
C ARG A 73 -10.50 23.23 10.44
N MET A 74 -10.11 22.03 10.02
CA MET A 74 -9.78 21.69 8.64
C MET A 74 -11.00 21.09 7.93
N ASP A 75 -11.02 21.18 6.60
CA ASP A 75 -12.05 20.53 5.81
C ASP A 75 -11.87 19.00 5.85
N LYS A 76 -12.98 18.28 5.69
CA LYS A 76 -12.96 16.83 5.53
C LYS A 76 -12.04 16.43 4.37
N PHE A 77 -11.21 15.40 4.56
CA PHE A 77 -10.19 14.94 3.61
C PHE A 77 -9.07 15.94 3.31
N SER A 78 -8.85 16.94 4.16
CA SER A 78 -7.67 17.79 4.04
C SER A 78 -6.39 16.98 4.09
N ILE A 79 -5.38 17.48 3.37
CA ILE A 79 -4.05 16.88 3.35
C ILE A 79 -3.25 17.39 4.54
N VAL A 80 -2.72 16.46 5.32
CA VAL A 80 -1.63 16.65 6.27
C VAL A 80 -0.34 16.28 5.56
N LEU A 81 0.41 17.29 5.16
CA LEU A 81 1.64 17.16 4.39
C LEU A 81 2.85 17.16 5.33
N GLY A 82 3.87 16.35 5.06
CA GLY A 82 5.13 16.35 5.81
C GLY A 82 5.38 15.07 6.59
N TYR A 83 6.29 15.11 7.55
CA TYR A 83 6.71 13.95 8.32
C TYR A 83 7.13 14.37 9.73
N PRO A 84 6.86 13.56 10.77
CA PRO A 84 7.21 13.93 12.14
C PRO A 84 8.72 14.09 12.35
N GLU A 85 9.04 14.62 13.53
CA GLU A 85 10.38 14.81 14.04
C GLU A 85 11.16 13.48 14.14
N ASP A 86 10.46 12.39 14.46
CA ASP A 86 11.01 11.05 14.66
C ASP A 86 10.11 10.01 13.96
N SER A 87 10.71 9.03 13.28
CA SER A 87 9.97 7.99 12.55
C SER A 87 9.10 7.12 13.45
N ARG A 88 9.46 6.96 14.74
CA ARG A 88 8.63 6.26 15.74
C ARG A 88 7.26 6.92 15.92
N LEU A 89 7.16 8.22 15.65
CA LEU A 89 5.92 9.00 15.78
C LEU A 89 5.04 8.97 14.53
N GLU A 90 5.50 8.40 13.42
CA GLU A 90 4.72 8.28 12.19
C GLU A 90 3.41 7.53 12.43
N ARG A 91 3.45 6.37 13.09
CA ARG A 91 2.23 5.57 13.35
C ARG A 91 1.24 6.32 14.25
N PRO A 92 1.64 6.91 15.39
CA PRO A 92 0.77 7.81 16.17
C PRO A 92 0.19 8.96 15.36
N TRP A 93 1.00 9.62 14.54
CA TRP A 93 0.57 10.79 13.75
C TRP A 93 -0.49 10.42 12.71
N VAL A 94 -0.25 9.36 11.93
CA VAL A 94 -1.21 8.86 10.95
C VAL A 94 -2.52 8.44 11.63
N SER A 95 -2.45 7.84 12.82
CA SER A 95 -3.64 7.43 13.58
C SER A 95 -4.45 8.64 14.06
N LEU A 96 -3.80 9.68 14.60
CA LEU A 96 -4.49 10.91 15.00
C LEU A 96 -5.16 11.57 13.79
N THR A 97 -4.41 11.73 12.70
CA THR A 97 -4.89 12.32 11.44
C THR A 97 -6.11 11.56 10.89
N SER A 98 -6.09 10.23 10.96
CA SER A 98 -7.18 9.38 10.45
C SER A 98 -8.46 9.52 11.27
N LYS A 99 -8.37 9.64 12.60
CA LYS A 99 -9.53 9.85 13.48
C LYS A 99 -10.27 11.16 13.18
N HIS A 100 -9.55 12.16 12.66
CA HIS A 100 -10.10 13.44 12.22
C HIS A 100 -10.58 13.44 10.76
N GLY A 101 -10.50 12.30 10.06
CA GLY A 101 -10.95 12.19 8.66
C GLY A 101 -10.05 12.92 7.66
N LEU A 102 -8.77 13.10 7.99
CA LEU A 102 -7.76 13.78 7.17
C LEU A 102 -6.78 12.76 6.54
N LEU A 103 -6.08 13.15 5.49
CA LEU A 103 -5.20 12.28 4.69
C LEU A 103 -3.73 12.65 4.90
N ASN A 104 -2.84 11.68 5.10
CA ASN A 104 -1.41 11.98 5.18
C ASN A 104 -0.76 11.86 3.80
N VAL A 105 0.05 12.86 3.44
CA VAL A 105 0.99 12.78 2.32
C VAL A 105 2.38 13.00 2.88
N LEU A 106 3.15 11.92 2.96
CA LEU A 106 4.42 11.94 3.66
C LEU A 106 5.53 12.53 2.78
N ALA A 107 6.27 13.48 3.35
CA ALA A 107 7.30 14.25 2.65
C ALA A 107 8.41 14.68 3.62
N THR A 108 9.67 14.62 3.16
CA THR A 108 10.86 14.98 3.95
C THR A 108 11.85 15.81 3.10
N ALA A 109 13.16 15.57 3.23
CA ALA A 109 14.21 16.30 2.54
C ALA A 109 14.18 16.10 1.03
N PHE A 110 13.75 14.92 0.57
CA PHE A 110 13.69 14.53 -0.84
C PHE A 110 12.44 15.04 -1.58
N SER A 111 11.76 16.05 -1.01
CA SER A 111 10.52 16.61 -1.55
C SER A 111 10.61 18.11 -1.93
N PRO A 112 11.64 18.59 -2.67
CA PRO A 112 11.74 20.01 -3.01
C PRO A 112 10.83 20.43 -4.17
N ASN A 113 10.64 21.74 -4.40
CA ASN A 113 10.11 22.30 -5.66
C ASN A 113 8.69 21.88 -6.11
N PHE A 114 7.84 21.35 -5.22
CA PHE A 114 6.49 20.94 -5.61
C PHE A 114 5.56 22.11 -5.95
N SER A 115 5.86 23.34 -5.51
CA SER A 115 5.14 24.54 -5.99
C SER A 115 5.27 24.74 -7.50
N PHE A 116 6.40 24.32 -8.07
CA PHE A 116 6.65 24.34 -9.50
C PHE A 116 6.09 23.10 -10.20
N HIS A 117 6.41 21.89 -9.70
CA HIS A 117 5.98 20.64 -10.33
C HIS A 117 4.46 20.46 -10.34
N SER A 118 3.74 21.01 -9.36
CA SER A 118 2.26 20.98 -9.34
C SER A 118 1.62 21.83 -10.44
N LYS A 119 2.41 22.68 -11.12
CA LYS A 119 1.97 23.47 -12.28
C LYS A 119 2.43 22.89 -13.61
N MET A 120 3.12 21.76 -13.59
CA MET A 120 3.53 21.03 -14.79
C MET A 120 2.55 19.88 -15.04
N PRO A 121 1.55 20.05 -15.93
CA PRO A 121 0.58 19.00 -16.20
C PRO A 121 1.25 17.80 -16.90
N ALA A 122 0.66 16.62 -16.70
CA ALA A 122 0.90 15.51 -17.60
C ALA A 122 0.33 15.84 -18.99
N ARG A 123 1.05 15.40 -20.01
CA ARG A 123 0.73 15.49 -21.43
C ARG A 123 0.10 14.19 -21.95
N ARG A 124 0.24 13.09 -21.20
CA ARG A 124 -0.28 11.76 -21.54
C ARG A 124 -1.06 11.17 -20.37
N GLU A 125 -1.94 10.23 -20.69
CA GLU A 125 -2.59 9.40 -19.69
C GLU A 125 -1.58 8.43 -19.10
N TYR A 126 -1.69 8.16 -17.80
CA TYR A 126 -0.86 7.16 -17.14
C TYR A 126 -1.44 5.79 -17.43
N VAL A 127 -0.79 5.03 -18.31
CA VAL A 127 -1.22 3.70 -18.70
C VAL A 127 -0.09 2.73 -18.40
N GLN A 128 -0.42 1.64 -17.72
CA GLN A 128 0.47 0.49 -17.61
C GLN A 128 -0.26 -0.77 -18.05
N GLU A 129 0.51 -1.73 -18.55
CA GLU A 129 0.00 -3.07 -18.81
C GLU A 129 -0.21 -3.79 -17.48
N HIS A 130 -1.19 -4.69 -17.47
CA HIS A 130 -1.51 -5.53 -16.32
C HIS A 130 -1.58 -6.99 -16.76
N GLU A 131 -0.84 -7.87 -16.09
CA GLU A 131 -0.84 -9.30 -16.34
C GLU A 131 -1.43 -10.04 -15.15
N PHE A 132 -2.67 -10.48 -15.28
CA PHE A 132 -3.38 -11.26 -14.25
C PHE A 132 -3.72 -12.68 -14.73
N ASP A 133 -3.54 -12.98 -16.02
CA ASP A 133 -3.81 -14.28 -16.62
C ASP A 133 -2.49 -15.01 -16.83
N VAL A 134 -1.97 -15.54 -15.72
CA VAL A 134 -0.67 -16.22 -15.69
C VAL A 134 -0.84 -17.73 -15.74
N ASP A 135 0.14 -18.43 -16.33
CA ASP A 135 0.19 -19.89 -16.27
C ASP A 135 0.62 -20.33 -14.86
N LEU A 136 -0.36 -20.76 -14.06
CA LEU A 136 -0.13 -21.19 -12.69
C LEU A 136 0.41 -22.63 -12.64
N ASP A 137 1.67 -22.78 -12.29
CA ASP A 137 2.26 -24.06 -11.90
C ASP A 137 2.01 -24.30 -10.40
N PRO A 138 1.25 -25.35 -10.02
CA PRO A 138 0.84 -25.60 -8.65
C PRO A 138 1.97 -26.01 -7.71
N ASP A 139 3.17 -26.28 -8.22
CA ASP A 139 4.33 -26.74 -7.45
C ASP A 139 5.37 -25.62 -7.21
N LYS A 140 5.16 -24.42 -7.77
CA LYS A 140 6.13 -23.30 -7.73
C LYS A 140 6.00 -22.35 -6.54
N ILE A 141 7.04 -21.53 -6.38
CA ILE A 141 7.16 -20.44 -5.42
C ILE A 141 7.20 -19.15 -6.22
N TYR A 142 6.15 -18.35 -6.15
CA TYR A 142 6.06 -17.06 -6.83
C TYR A 142 6.53 -15.95 -5.89
N ILE A 143 7.48 -15.13 -6.37
CA ILE A 143 8.13 -14.08 -5.58
C ILE A 143 8.03 -12.75 -6.33
N ALA A 144 7.47 -11.73 -5.68
CA ALA A 144 7.45 -10.37 -6.19
C ALA A 144 8.25 -9.43 -5.28
N PHE A 145 9.18 -8.67 -5.86
CA PHE A 145 9.81 -7.55 -5.16
C PHE A 145 8.89 -6.34 -5.18
N ALA A 146 8.62 -5.80 -4.00
CA ALA A 146 7.80 -4.62 -3.80
C ALA A 146 8.64 -3.55 -3.07
N VAL A 147 9.18 -2.59 -3.81
CA VAL A 147 9.94 -1.49 -3.20
C VAL A 147 8.96 -0.45 -2.66
N SER A 148 9.21 0.08 -1.46
CA SER A 148 8.29 1.03 -0.81
C SER A 148 9.01 2.06 0.06
N ASP A 149 8.47 3.27 0.09
CA ASP A 149 8.81 4.34 1.05
C ASP A 149 7.78 5.50 0.94
N LEU A 150 8.08 6.67 1.50
CA LEU A 150 7.22 7.85 1.55
C LEU A 150 6.79 8.35 0.17
N GLY A 151 5.51 8.73 0.02
CA GLY A 151 4.91 9.10 -1.26
C GLY A 151 5.67 10.18 -2.05
N LEU A 152 5.89 11.37 -1.47
CA LEU A 152 6.52 12.48 -2.21
C LEU A 152 8.04 12.48 -2.20
N ASN A 153 8.70 11.71 -1.33
CA ASN A 153 10.16 11.58 -1.37
C ASN A 153 10.57 10.93 -2.70
N ASN A 154 9.91 9.83 -3.02
CA ASN A 154 10.27 8.98 -4.13
C ASN A 154 10.13 9.70 -5.50
N MET A 155 9.32 10.76 -5.56
CA MET A 155 9.02 11.44 -6.81
C MET A 155 10.25 12.15 -7.40
N GLN A 156 11.18 12.68 -6.59
CA GLN A 156 12.29 13.49 -7.12
C GLN A 156 13.67 12.86 -7.01
N ASP A 157 13.78 11.71 -6.37
CA ASP A 157 15.06 11.02 -6.13
C ASP A 157 15.28 9.83 -7.08
N PHE A 158 14.45 9.68 -8.12
CA PHE A 158 14.49 8.52 -9.02
C PHE A 158 14.35 7.21 -8.24
N TYR A 159 13.50 7.24 -7.19
CA TYR A 159 13.29 6.22 -6.16
C TYR A 159 14.60 5.75 -5.52
N TYR A 160 15.39 6.70 -5.04
CA TYR A 160 16.72 6.45 -4.47
C TYR A 160 17.72 5.91 -5.51
N GLU A 161 17.75 6.54 -6.69
CA GLU A 161 18.65 6.27 -7.82
C GLU A 161 18.50 4.91 -8.52
N MET A 162 17.78 3.94 -7.93
CA MET A 162 17.53 2.63 -8.53
C MET A 162 16.90 2.73 -9.92
N TRP A 163 16.01 3.70 -10.14
CA TRP A 163 15.32 3.88 -11.42
C TRP A 163 16.29 4.15 -12.58
N LEU A 164 17.44 4.75 -12.29
CA LEU A 164 18.45 5.10 -13.30
C LEU A 164 19.33 3.91 -13.69
N ASP A 165 19.35 2.83 -12.90
CA ASP A 165 20.08 1.61 -13.26
C ASP A 165 19.35 0.91 -14.43
N LYS A 166 20.08 0.72 -15.53
CA LYS A 166 19.55 0.07 -16.74
C LYS A 166 19.23 -1.41 -16.51
N ARG A 167 19.88 -2.04 -15.53
CA ARG A 167 19.65 -3.44 -15.18
C ARG A 167 18.33 -3.65 -14.45
N ARG A 168 17.58 -2.59 -14.09
CA ARG A 168 16.22 -2.76 -13.53
C ARG A 168 15.34 -3.57 -14.48
N GLY A 169 15.56 -3.45 -15.80
CA GLY A 169 14.86 -4.25 -16.81
C GLY A 169 15.17 -5.75 -16.76
N GLU A 170 16.11 -6.20 -15.91
CA GLU A 170 16.45 -7.61 -15.69
C GLU A 170 15.73 -8.20 -14.46
N VAL A 171 15.09 -7.36 -13.64
CA VAL A 171 14.42 -7.74 -12.39
C VAL A 171 12.95 -7.28 -12.45
N PRO A 172 11.96 -8.15 -12.17
CA PRO A 172 10.60 -7.69 -11.97
C PRO A 172 10.50 -6.89 -10.66
N ILE A 173 10.40 -5.56 -10.77
CA ILE A 173 10.30 -4.64 -9.64
C ILE A 173 8.91 -4.00 -9.64
N SER A 174 8.20 -4.17 -8.53
CA SER A 174 6.96 -3.44 -8.26
C SER A 174 7.26 -2.18 -7.45
N TRP A 175 6.86 -1.02 -7.96
CA TRP A 175 7.16 0.31 -7.43
C TRP A 175 5.95 0.91 -6.71
N TRP A 176 6.16 1.29 -5.45
CA TRP A 176 5.14 1.92 -4.60
C TRP A 176 4.79 3.31 -5.10
N LEU A 177 3.56 3.52 -5.57
CA LEU A 177 3.08 4.82 -6.05
C LEU A 177 1.81 5.23 -5.29
N ASP A 178 1.85 6.30 -4.50
CA ASP A 178 0.62 6.88 -3.93
C ASP A 178 -0.03 7.76 -4.99
N PRO A 179 -1.18 7.39 -5.56
CA PRO A 179 -1.71 8.09 -6.72
C PRO A 179 -2.11 9.54 -6.41
N ILE A 180 -2.24 9.93 -5.14
CA ILE A 180 -2.45 11.34 -4.76
C ILE A 180 -1.27 12.25 -5.16
N VAL A 181 -0.05 11.69 -5.35
CA VAL A 181 1.13 12.48 -5.75
C VAL A 181 0.97 13.09 -7.14
N ALA A 182 0.07 12.58 -7.97
CA ALA A 182 -0.27 13.17 -9.26
C ALA A 182 -0.84 14.59 -9.14
N ASP A 183 -1.42 14.97 -7.99
CA ASP A 183 -1.83 16.36 -7.74
C ASP A 183 -0.64 17.30 -7.47
N PHE A 184 0.48 16.74 -7.03
CA PHE A 184 1.69 17.48 -6.64
C PHE A 184 2.71 17.56 -7.76
N CYS A 185 2.80 16.52 -8.58
CA CYS A 185 3.81 16.44 -9.64
C CYS A 185 3.39 15.57 -10.82
N PRO A 186 2.31 15.94 -11.55
CA PRO A 186 1.79 15.09 -12.62
C PRO A 186 2.83 14.82 -13.73
N GLY A 187 3.63 15.83 -14.11
CA GLY A 187 4.71 15.63 -15.08
C GLY A 187 5.85 14.71 -14.61
N ILE A 188 6.05 14.54 -13.30
CA ILE A 188 7.03 13.58 -12.77
C ILE A 188 6.44 12.17 -12.80
N VAL A 189 5.17 12.02 -12.43
CA VAL A 189 4.47 10.73 -12.57
C VAL A 189 4.51 10.28 -14.03
N GLU A 190 4.22 11.17 -14.99
CA GLU A 190 4.37 10.88 -16.43
C GLU A 190 5.75 10.35 -16.78
N TYR A 191 6.83 10.96 -16.27
CA TYR A 191 8.19 10.50 -16.53
C TYR A 191 8.40 9.04 -16.12
N TYR A 192 7.88 8.63 -14.97
CA TYR A 192 7.99 7.25 -14.51
C TYR A 192 7.21 6.28 -15.41
N TYR A 193 6.01 6.65 -15.86
CA TYR A 193 5.25 5.82 -16.82
C TYR A 193 5.94 5.75 -18.19
N ASP A 194 6.46 6.86 -18.70
CA ASP A 194 7.12 6.93 -20.01
C ASP A 194 8.47 6.20 -20.05
N THR A 195 9.14 6.03 -18.89
CA THR A 195 10.49 5.46 -18.82
C THR A 195 10.55 4.08 -18.17
N LYS A 196 9.42 3.52 -17.74
CA LYS A 196 9.33 2.17 -17.18
C LYS A 196 9.76 1.12 -18.22
N THR A 197 10.39 0.05 -17.75
CA THR A 197 10.65 -1.15 -18.56
C THR A 197 9.42 -2.07 -18.55
N SER A 198 9.49 -3.20 -19.23
CA SER A 198 8.47 -4.25 -19.14
C SER A 198 8.45 -4.93 -17.77
N ASN A 199 9.54 -4.85 -17.01
CA ASN A 199 9.68 -5.46 -15.69
C ASN A 199 9.43 -4.46 -14.54
N ASP A 200 9.03 -3.23 -14.87
CA ASP A 200 8.61 -2.23 -13.90
C ASP A 200 7.07 -2.18 -13.85
N TYR A 201 6.51 -2.40 -12.66
CA TYR A 201 5.07 -2.37 -12.40
C TYR A 201 4.73 -1.38 -11.27
N PHE A 202 3.72 -0.53 -11.43
CA PHE A 202 3.29 0.35 -10.34
C PHE A 202 2.13 -0.28 -9.56
N TYR A 203 2.30 -0.37 -8.25
CA TYR A 203 1.23 -0.75 -7.32
C TYR A 203 0.91 0.41 -6.39
N SER A 204 -0.35 0.50 -5.99
CA SER A 204 -0.86 1.65 -5.26
C SER A 204 -0.47 1.62 -3.79
N ALA A 205 0.11 2.71 -3.33
CA ALA A 205 0.29 3.02 -1.93
C ALA A 205 -0.99 3.63 -1.36
N HIS A 206 -1.79 2.84 -0.65
CA HIS A 206 -3.14 3.24 -0.26
C HIS A 206 -4.02 3.54 -1.50
N VAL A 207 -5.14 4.25 -1.31
CA VAL A 207 -6.10 4.53 -2.41
C VAL A 207 -6.02 6.00 -2.86
N GLY A 208 -5.24 6.83 -2.17
CA GLY A 208 -5.13 8.27 -2.42
C GLY A 208 -4.85 9.01 -1.13
N GLY A 209 -3.60 8.92 -0.66
CA GLY A 209 -3.15 9.42 0.63
C GLY A 209 -3.30 8.39 1.75
N ARG A 210 -2.37 8.46 2.71
CA ARG A 210 -2.21 7.48 3.78
C ARG A 210 -3.18 7.73 4.94
N ILE A 211 -3.88 6.65 5.33
CA ILE A 211 -4.79 6.60 6.48
C ILE A 211 -4.56 5.34 7.33
N ARG A 212 -5.18 5.29 8.52
CA ARG A 212 -5.49 4.08 9.29
C ARG A 212 -6.94 3.70 9.04
N PRO A 213 -7.23 2.71 8.18
CA PRO A 213 -8.60 2.42 7.77
C PRO A 213 -9.57 2.12 8.92
N SER A 214 -9.11 1.39 9.96
CA SER A 214 -9.95 1.10 11.13
C SER A 214 -10.31 2.34 11.97
N ASP A 215 -9.51 3.41 11.88
CA ASP A 215 -9.73 4.64 12.63
C ASP A 215 -10.49 5.70 11.80
N PHE A 216 -10.67 5.46 10.50
CA PHE A 216 -11.09 6.50 9.56
C PHE A 216 -12.62 6.59 9.47
N PRO A 217 -13.25 7.67 9.97
CA PRO A 217 -14.71 7.74 10.13
C PRO A 217 -15.48 7.76 8.80
N TYR A 218 -14.81 8.10 7.70
CA TYR A 218 -15.42 8.26 6.38
C TYR A 218 -14.87 7.25 5.35
N LEU A 219 -14.56 6.02 5.80
CA LEU A 219 -13.80 5.06 5.01
C LEU A 219 -14.43 4.75 3.64
N GLU A 220 -15.75 4.48 3.60
CA GLU A 220 -16.45 4.21 2.34
C GLU A 220 -16.34 5.37 1.33
N GLU A 221 -16.41 6.62 1.81
CA GLU A 221 -16.28 7.79 0.94
C GLU A 221 -14.83 8.03 0.52
N TYR A 222 -13.86 7.76 1.39
CA TYR A 222 -12.44 7.75 1.03
C TYR A 222 -12.18 6.76 -0.13
N LEU A 223 -12.70 5.53 -0.04
CA LEU A 223 -12.53 4.52 -1.08
C LEU A 223 -13.16 4.94 -2.41
N LYS A 224 -14.39 5.45 -2.39
CA LYS A 224 -15.07 5.95 -3.61
C LYS A 224 -14.34 7.12 -4.26
N ARG A 225 -13.75 8.01 -3.45
CA ARG A 225 -12.92 9.12 -3.96
C ARG A 225 -11.60 8.61 -4.52
N GLY A 226 -10.96 7.69 -3.79
CA GLY A 226 -9.69 7.08 -4.14
C GLY A 226 -9.73 6.22 -5.40
N GLN A 227 -10.87 5.58 -5.73
CA GLN A 227 -11.01 4.84 -6.98
C GLN A 227 -10.64 5.70 -8.20
N LYS A 228 -10.98 6.99 -8.20
CA LYS A 228 -10.61 7.91 -9.28
C LYS A 228 -9.10 8.09 -9.42
N TYR A 229 -8.38 8.09 -8.30
CA TYR A 229 -6.92 8.16 -8.29
C TYR A 229 -6.30 6.86 -8.81
N LEU A 230 -6.86 5.71 -8.41
CA LEU A 230 -6.45 4.40 -8.94
C LEU A 230 -6.66 4.33 -10.45
N ASP A 231 -7.83 4.73 -10.94
CA ASP A 231 -8.16 4.74 -12.37
C ASP A 231 -7.24 5.70 -13.15
N MET A 232 -7.04 6.92 -12.62
CA MET A 232 -6.17 7.93 -13.23
C MET A 232 -4.73 7.45 -13.40
N CYS A 233 -4.23 6.68 -12.44
CA CYS A 233 -2.89 6.12 -12.46
C CYS A 233 -2.84 4.69 -13.01
N SER A 234 -3.92 4.14 -13.56
CA SER A 234 -3.98 2.75 -14.04
C SER A 234 -3.45 1.75 -12.99
N LEU A 235 -3.91 1.84 -11.74
CA LEU A 235 -3.45 0.99 -10.62
C LEU A 235 -4.49 -0.07 -10.27
N LYS A 236 -4.09 -1.35 -10.34
CA LYS A 236 -4.98 -2.50 -10.08
C LYS A 236 -4.55 -3.38 -8.90
N VAL A 237 -3.46 -3.03 -8.22
CA VAL A 237 -3.02 -3.67 -6.97
C VAL A 237 -2.85 -2.60 -5.91
N VAL A 238 -3.40 -2.80 -4.72
CA VAL A 238 -3.37 -1.80 -3.63
C VAL A 238 -2.68 -2.37 -2.39
N ALA A 239 -1.70 -1.65 -1.87
CA ALA A 239 -0.94 -2.03 -0.68
C ALA A 239 -1.12 -1.04 0.46
N PHE A 240 -1.32 -1.53 1.68
CA PHE A 240 -1.36 -0.71 2.89
C PHE A 240 -1.19 -1.54 4.17
N SER A 241 -0.96 -0.84 5.29
CA SER A 241 -0.95 -1.45 6.62
C SER A 241 -1.93 -0.77 7.57
N ASN A 242 -2.28 -1.47 8.64
CA ASN A 242 -3.23 -1.01 9.66
C ASN A 242 -2.65 -1.20 11.07
N HIS A 243 -3.46 -1.51 12.07
CA HIS A 243 -3.02 -1.76 13.45
C HIS A 243 -2.56 -3.18 13.71
N ASN A 244 -1.82 -3.80 12.76
CA ASN A 244 -1.50 -5.23 12.81
C ASN A 244 -2.77 -6.07 13.11
N LYS A 245 -3.86 -5.70 12.44
CA LYS A 245 -5.20 -6.25 12.67
C LYS A 245 -5.90 -6.44 11.34
N LYS A 246 -6.34 -7.68 11.09
CA LYS A 246 -7.32 -8.00 10.05
C LYS A 246 -8.70 -7.54 10.48
N ASP A 247 -9.04 -6.32 10.16
CA ASP A 247 -10.36 -5.75 10.43
C ASP A 247 -11.34 -6.16 9.33
N GLU A 248 -12.27 -7.06 9.63
CA GLU A 248 -13.19 -7.63 8.64
C GLU A 248 -13.99 -6.56 7.89
N ALA A 249 -14.44 -5.51 8.57
CA ALA A 249 -15.19 -4.43 7.94
C ALA A 249 -14.35 -3.66 6.92
N VAL A 250 -13.05 -3.48 7.21
CA VAL A 250 -12.10 -2.85 6.27
C VAL A 250 -11.91 -3.75 5.04
N PHE A 251 -11.62 -5.04 5.25
CA PHE A 251 -11.39 -5.98 4.14
C PHE A 251 -12.63 -6.10 3.23
N GLU A 252 -13.81 -6.17 3.83
CA GLU A 252 -15.08 -6.21 3.09
C GLU A 252 -15.32 -4.92 2.29
N LEU A 253 -15.12 -3.75 2.90
CA LEU A 253 -15.32 -2.46 2.22
C LEU A 253 -14.35 -2.28 1.06
N TYR A 254 -13.06 -2.56 1.26
CA TYR A 254 -12.05 -2.46 0.19
C TYR A 254 -12.37 -3.41 -0.95
N SER A 255 -12.66 -4.68 -0.64
CA SER A 255 -12.91 -5.69 -1.68
C SER A 255 -14.20 -5.41 -2.47
N ARG A 256 -15.22 -4.82 -1.84
CA ARG A 256 -16.50 -4.53 -2.47
C ARG A 256 -16.53 -3.22 -3.26
N LEU A 257 -15.78 -2.20 -2.82
CA LEU A 257 -15.91 -0.84 -3.36
C LEU A 257 -14.84 -0.48 -4.39
N LEU A 258 -13.69 -1.17 -4.38
CA LEU A 258 -12.60 -0.86 -5.30
C LEU A 258 -12.61 -1.80 -6.51
N ASP A 259 -12.47 -1.21 -7.69
CA ASP A 259 -12.26 -1.94 -8.95
C ASP A 259 -10.76 -2.21 -9.15
N VAL A 260 -10.25 -3.14 -8.36
CA VAL A 260 -8.85 -3.61 -8.35
C VAL A 260 -8.82 -5.14 -8.33
N GLU A 261 -7.69 -5.75 -8.65
CA GLU A 261 -7.57 -7.21 -8.72
C GLU A 261 -7.14 -7.85 -7.40
N GLY A 262 -6.44 -7.11 -6.55
CA GLY A 262 -6.07 -7.61 -5.24
C GLY A 262 -5.24 -6.64 -4.41
N PHE A 263 -4.85 -7.14 -3.24
CA PHE A 263 -4.26 -6.33 -2.19
C PHE A 263 -2.99 -6.96 -1.64
N SER A 264 -2.06 -6.10 -1.23
CA SER A 264 -1.00 -6.45 -0.27
C SER A 264 -1.32 -5.81 1.07
N PHE A 265 -1.32 -6.59 2.16
CA PHE A 265 -1.70 -6.07 3.47
C PHE A 265 -0.74 -6.46 4.58
N GLY A 266 -0.21 -5.44 5.26
CA GLY A 266 0.77 -5.57 6.33
C GLY A 266 2.10 -4.89 6.00
N PHE A 267 3.00 -4.81 6.98
CA PHE A 267 4.36 -4.29 6.82
C PHE A 267 5.38 -5.39 7.19
N GLY A 268 5.54 -6.36 6.28
CA GLY A 268 6.28 -7.60 6.52
C GLY A 268 5.36 -8.73 7.01
N PRO A 269 5.92 -9.79 7.64
CA PRO A 269 5.19 -10.98 8.08
C PRO A 269 4.37 -10.73 9.35
N GLU A 270 3.40 -9.82 9.26
CA GLU A 270 2.51 -9.44 10.36
C GLU A 270 1.53 -10.56 10.76
N PHE A 271 1.25 -11.49 9.84
CA PHE A 271 0.25 -12.54 10.03
C PHE A 271 0.78 -13.91 9.57
N ASP A 272 0.33 -14.98 10.23
CA ASP A 272 0.70 -16.36 9.89
C ASP A 272 0.14 -16.77 8.52
N GLU A 273 -1.07 -16.33 8.17
CA GLU A 273 -1.70 -16.66 6.90
C GLU A 273 -1.03 -15.94 5.73
N GLU A 274 -0.59 -16.69 4.71
CA GLU A 274 0.01 -16.15 3.48
C GLU A 274 -0.96 -15.27 2.69
N LEU A 275 -2.21 -15.71 2.57
CA LEU A 275 -3.23 -15.01 1.81
C LEU A 275 -4.61 -15.18 2.42
N TRP A 276 -5.46 -14.20 2.17
CA TRP A 276 -6.90 -14.30 2.36
C TRP A 276 -7.63 -14.07 1.04
N TYR A 277 -8.87 -14.55 1.00
CA TYR A 277 -9.80 -14.29 -0.08
C TYR A 277 -11.07 -13.69 0.52
N VAL A 278 -11.43 -12.49 0.06
CA VAL A 278 -12.57 -11.73 0.56
C VAL A 278 -13.35 -11.24 -0.64
N ASN A 279 -14.63 -11.63 -0.73
CA ASN A 279 -15.46 -11.52 -1.94
C ASN A 279 -14.78 -12.19 -3.15
N ASP A 280 -14.37 -11.41 -4.14
CA ASP A 280 -13.68 -11.83 -5.36
C ASP A 280 -12.19 -11.43 -5.36
N LYS A 281 -11.68 -10.88 -4.24
CA LYS A 281 -10.34 -10.29 -4.16
C LYS A 281 -9.39 -11.11 -3.31
N VAL A 282 -8.15 -11.21 -3.77
CA VAL A 282 -7.05 -11.81 -2.99
C VAL A 282 -6.33 -10.74 -2.18
N TRP A 283 -5.88 -11.14 -1.00
CA TRP A 283 -5.12 -10.31 -0.08
C TRP A 283 -3.87 -11.07 0.31
N ILE A 284 -2.70 -10.65 -0.17
CA ILE A 284 -1.41 -11.31 0.13
C ILE A 284 -0.73 -10.58 1.28
N VAL A 285 -0.26 -11.33 2.26
CA VAL A 285 0.53 -10.81 3.38
C VAL A 285 2.00 -10.86 3.00
N PRO A 286 2.72 -9.71 3.02
CA PRO A 286 4.17 -9.69 2.79
C PRO A 286 4.91 -10.64 3.71
N ARG A 287 5.97 -11.27 3.20
CA ARG A 287 6.80 -12.19 4.00
C ARG A 287 8.12 -11.59 4.43
N PHE A 288 8.43 -10.41 3.90
CA PHE A 288 9.58 -9.62 4.29
C PHE A 288 9.27 -8.12 4.08
N MET A 289 9.86 -7.26 4.90
CA MET A 289 9.91 -5.81 4.71
C MET A 289 11.16 -5.28 5.43
N GLY A 290 12.16 -4.80 4.69
CA GLY A 290 13.40 -4.32 5.32
C GLY A 290 14.55 -4.06 4.35
N ASP A 291 15.77 -4.17 4.86
CA ASP A 291 17.02 -4.07 4.09
C ASP A 291 17.15 -5.29 3.17
N PRO A 292 17.40 -5.13 1.85
CA PRO A 292 17.54 -6.27 0.95
C PRO A 292 18.62 -7.28 1.38
N LYS A 293 19.63 -6.86 2.17
CA LYS A 293 20.68 -7.76 2.66
C LYS A 293 20.15 -8.89 3.56
N GLU A 294 19.02 -8.67 4.21
CA GLU A 294 18.38 -9.65 5.11
C GLU A 294 17.30 -10.48 4.39
N ALA A 295 16.92 -10.07 3.17
CA ALA A 295 15.78 -10.65 2.47
C ALA A 295 16.01 -12.12 2.09
N TYR A 296 17.21 -12.47 1.61
CA TYR A 296 17.50 -13.85 1.19
C TYR A 296 17.28 -14.85 2.34
N GLU A 297 17.91 -14.59 3.50
CA GLU A 297 17.82 -15.48 4.66
C GLU A 297 16.37 -15.62 5.14
N ALA A 298 15.65 -14.49 5.29
CA ALA A 298 14.26 -14.50 5.73
C ALA A 298 13.32 -15.23 4.76
N ILE A 299 13.54 -15.09 3.45
CA ILE A 299 12.71 -15.77 2.44
C ILE A 299 13.03 -17.26 2.36
N SER A 300 14.30 -17.67 2.42
CA SER A 300 14.66 -19.08 2.49
C SER A 300 14.07 -19.76 3.72
N GLU A 301 14.17 -19.13 4.90
CA GLU A 301 13.54 -19.63 6.13
C GLU A 301 12.02 -19.81 5.97
N TYR A 302 11.33 -18.85 5.34
CA TYR A 302 9.90 -18.97 5.08
C TYR A 302 9.58 -20.12 4.13
N ILE A 303 10.33 -20.26 3.03
CA ILE A 303 10.15 -21.34 2.05
C ILE A 303 10.33 -22.71 2.71
N GLU A 304 11.35 -22.88 3.54
CA GLU A 304 11.64 -24.12 4.27
C GLU A 304 10.58 -24.43 5.33
N SER A 305 10.03 -23.40 5.98
CA SER A 305 8.99 -23.56 7.00
C SER A 305 7.66 -24.08 6.43
N SER A 306 7.45 -23.98 5.11
CA SER A 306 6.16 -24.28 4.48
C SER A 306 6.28 -25.30 3.35
N LYS A 307 5.64 -26.46 3.54
CA LYS A 307 5.47 -27.47 2.48
C LYS A 307 4.34 -27.14 1.50
N ARG A 308 3.62 -26.02 1.69
CA ARG A 308 2.48 -25.67 0.82
C ARG A 308 2.99 -25.22 -0.55
N ARG A 309 2.31 -25.62 -1.61
CA ARG A 309 2.52 -25.09 -2.96
C ARG A 309 1.18 -24.84 -3.68
N PRO A 310 1.11 -23.84 -4.57
CA PRO A 310 2.13 -22.82 -4.79
C PRO A 310 2.27 -21.90 -3.56
N LEU A 311 3.41 -21.23 -3.44
CA LEU A 311 3.61 -20.14 -2.48
C LEU A 311 3.53 -18.79 -3.19
N PHE A 312 3.04 -17.78 -2.48
CA PHE A 312 2.92 -16.41 -2.97
C PHE A 312 3.60 -15.45 -2.00
N ILE A 313 4.76 -14.93 -2.40
CA ILE A 313 5.67 -14.20 -1.52
C ILE A 313 5.83 -12.78 -2.06
N ILE A 314 5.44 -11.80 -1.24
CA ILE A 314 5.85 -10.41 -1.45
C ILE A 314 7.07 -10.12 -0.58
N VAL A 315 8.15 -9.69 -1.22
CA VAL A 315 9.40 -9.24 -0.60
C VAL A 315 9.40 -7.72 -0.60
N GLY A 316 9.00 -7.13 0.52
CA GLY A 316 9.03 -5.69 0.73
C GLY A 316 10.47 -5.18 0.89
N VAL A 317 10.86 -4.20 0.09
CA VAL A 317 12.19 -3.59 0.16
C VAL A 317 12.03 -2.12 0.55
N GLY A 318 12.59 -1.75 1.70
CA GLY A 318 12.52 -0.39 2.21
C GLY A 318 13.51 0.52 1.51
N LEU A 319 13.05 1.52 0.75
CA LEU A 319 13.97 2.40 0.00
C LEU A 319 14.83 3.28 0.92
N TRP A 320 14.41 3.51 2.17
CA TRP A 320 15.20 4.19 3.20
C TRP A 320 16.52 3.48 3.54
N HIS A 321 16.73 2.23 3.09
CA HIS A 321 18.01 1.51 3.18
C HIS A 321 18.98 1.81 2.02
N PHE A 322 18.59 2.67 1.07
CA PHE A 322 19.34 2.96 -0.17
C PHE A 322 19.73 1.67 -0.94
N PRO A 323 18.75 0.80 -1.25
CA PRO A 323 18.99 -0.40 -2.02
C PRO A 323 19.46 -0.07 -3.44
N ARG A 324 20.15 -1.03 -4.08
CA ARG A 324 20.56 -0.98 -5.49
C ARG A 324 19.89 -2.13 -6.23
N VAL A 325 19.74 -1.99 -7.55
CA VAL A 325 19.24 -3.09 -8.39
C VAL A 325 20.13 -4.33 -8.28
N GLU A 326 21.44 -4.15 -8.09
CA GLU A 326 22.37 -5.26 -7.80
C GLU A 326 21.93 -6.10 -6.61
N ASP A 327 21.45 -5.48 -5.53
CA ASP A 327 21.08 -6.21 -4.32
C ASP A 327 19.90 -7.15 -4.61
N LEU A 328 18.96 -6.75 -5.47
CA LEU A 328 17.86 -7.61 -5.92
C LEU A 328 18.32 -8.74 -6.86
N LEU A 329 19.23 -8.44 -7.77
CA LEU A 329 19.85 -9.45 -8.65
C LEU A 329 20.60 -10.52 -7.86
N GLU A 330 21.32 -10.12 -6.81
CA GLU A 330 22.03 -11.03 -5.91
C GLU A 330 21.05 -11.96 -5.17
N ILE A 331 19.94 -11.42 -4.65
CA ILE A 331 18.87 -12.22 -4.02
C ILE A 331 18.27 -13.22 -5.02
N MET A 332 17.92 -12.75 -6.23
CA MET A 332 17.37 -13.63 -7.28
C MET A 332 18.31 -14.78 -7.59
N LYS A 333 19.58 -14.45 -7.81
CA LYS A 333 20.62 -15.44 -8.11
C LYS A 333 20.78 -16.44 -6.97
N ALA A 334 20.78 -15.98 -5.72
CA ALA A 334 20.90 -16.86 -4.56
C ALA A 334 19.72 -17.84 -4.45
N LEU A 335 18.49 -17.33 -4.58
CA LEU A 335 17.27 -18.15 -4.53
C LEU A 335 17.19 -19.13 -5.72
N VAL A 336 17.59 -18.73 -6.93
CA VAL A 336 17.66 -19.63 -8.09
C VAL A 336 18.74 -20.69 -7.91
N ASN A 337 19.89 -20.37 -7.31
CA ASN A 337 20.93 -21.36 -7.04
C ASN A 337 20.47 -22.42 -6.03
N GLU A 338 19.65 -22.03 -5.05
CA GLU A 338 19.16 -22.91 -3.99
C GLU A 338 17.94 -23.74 -4.42
N TYR A 339 16.95 -23.09 -5.02
CA TYR A 339 15.65 -23.69 -5.34
C TYR A 339 15.47 -24.01 -6.84
N GLY A 340 16.45 -23.66 -7.67
CA GLY A 340 16.44 -23.98 -9.10
C GLY A 340 15.23 -23.38 -9.82
N ASN A 341 14.57 -24.23 -10.61
CA ASN A 341 13.39 -23.83 -11.37
C ASN A 341 12.12 -23.73 -10.51
N ASP A 342 12.17 -24.02 -9.20
CA ASP A 342 10.97 -23.97 -8.35
C ASP A 342 10.57 -22.54 -7.99
N VAL A 343 11.48 -21.57 -8.12
CA VAL A 343 11.19 -20.15 -7.92
C VAL A 343 10.85 -19.47 -9.24
N VAL A 344 9.83 -18.61 -9.19
CA VAL A 344 9.39 -17.75 -10.29
C VAL A 344 9.36 -16.33 -9.77
N PHE A 345 10.19 -15.45 -10.34
CA PHE A 345 10.16 -14.01 -10.06
C PHE A 345 9.16 -13.35 -11.00
N CYS A 346 8.30 -12.51 -10.43
CA CYS A 346 7.16 -11.91 -11.12
C CYS A 346 6.85 -10.51 -10.56
N THR A 347 6.10 -9.70 -11.30
CA THR A 347 5.57 -8.43 -10.80
C THR A 347 4.36 -8.65 -9.89
N ALA A 348 3.95 -7.60 -9.15
CA ALA A 348 2.88 -7.74 -8.16
C ALA A 348 1.51 -8.09 -8.76
N ASP A 349 1.20 -7.65 -9.97
CA ASP A 349 0.02 -8.07 -10.73
C ASP A 349 0.05 -9.54 -11.07
N GLU A 350 1.16 -10.04 -11.63
CA GLU A 350 1.34 -11.46 -11.96
C GLU A 350 1.18 -12.34 -10.72
N LEU A 351 1.77 -11.93 -9.58
CA LEU A 351 1.63 -12.62 -8.30
C LEU A 351 0.17 -12.67 -7.83
N ILE A 352 -0.55 -11.55 -7.97
CA ILE A 352 -1.98 -11.45 -7.62
C ILE A 352 -2.82 -12.33 -8.56
N GLY A 353 -2.53 -12.33 -9.86
CA GLY A 353 -3.16 -13.21 -10.85
C GLY A 353 -2.98 -14.69 -10.49
N ALA A 354 -1.75 -15.09 -10.20
CA ALA A 354 -1.42 -16.45 -9.78
C ALA A 354 -2.20 -16.87 -8.52
N ALA A 355 -2.27 -15.98 -7.53
CA ALA A 355 -3.02 -16.21 -6.30
C ALA A 355 -4.53 -16.34 -6.54
N LYS A 356 -5.11 -15.52 -7.43
CA LYS A 356 -6.53 -15.57 -7.80
C LYS A 356 -6.88 -16.91 -8.44
N ILE A 357 -6.12 -17.33 -9.45
CA ILE A 357 -6.33 -18.61 -10.14
C ILE A 357 -6.34 -19.75 -9.13
N LYS A 358 -5.39 -19.75 -8.18
CA LYS A 358 -5.33 -20.79 -7.14
C LYS A 358 -6.58 -20.86 -6.28
N VAL A 359 -7.15 -19.71 -5.93
CA VAL A 359 -8.36 -19.65 -5.09
C VAL A 359 -9.60 -20.09 -5.88
N GLU A 360 -9.71 -19.69 -7.15
CA GLU A 360 -10.81 -20.08 -8.03
C GLU A 360 -10.83 -21.60 -8.29
N GLU A 361 -9.67 -22.22 -8.49
CA GLU A 361 -9.54 -23.67 -8.60
C GLU A 361 -10.00 -24.38 -7.32
N ARG A 362 -9.64 -23.86 -6.14
CA ARG A 362 -10.09 -24.40 -4.84
C ARG A 362 -11.61 -24.29 -4.69
N GLY A 363 -12.19 -23.14 -5.03
CA GLY A 363 -13.64 -22.92 -4.99
C GLY A 363 -14.39 -23.87 -5.91
N THR A 364 -13.87 -24.09 -7.12
CA THR A 364 -14.45 -25.02 -8.11
C THR A 364 -14.40 -26.47 -7.62
N ARG A 365 -13.25 -26.94 -7.12
CA ARG A 365 -13.11 -28.28 -6.55
C ARG A 365 -14.03 -28.51 -5.35
N SER A 366 -14.18 -27.50 -4.48
CA SER A 366 -15.08 -27.55 -3.33
C SER A 366 -16.54 -27.74 -3.76
N ARG A 367 -17.02 -26.95 -4.72
CA ARG A 367 -18.38 -27.07 -5.26
C ARG A 367 -18.65 -28.45 -5.86
N ILE A 368 -17.72 -28.98 -6.65
CA ILE A 368 -17.82 -30.32 -7.25
C ILE A 368 -17.90 -31.40 -6.16
N SER A 369 -17.11 -31.28 -5.09
CA SER A 369 -17.15 -32.19 -3.94
C SER A 369 -18.52 -32.16 -3.25
N THR A 370 -19.06 -30.97 -2.96
CA THR A 370 -20.39 -30.82 -2.34
C THR A 370 -21.50 -31.41 -3.22
N LEU A 371 -21.48 -31.15 -4.52
CA LEU A 371 -22.42 -31.73 -5.49
C LEU A 371 -22.33 -33.26 -5.51
N SER A 372 -21.12 -33.82 -5.46
CA SER A 372 -20.90 -35.28 -5.43
C SER A 372 -21.45 -35.91 -4.15
N VAL A 373 -21.26 -35.26 -2.99
CA VAL A 373 -21.84 -35.71 -1.71
C VAL A 373 -23.37 -35.66 -1.74
N LEU A 374 -23.96 -34.58 -2.28
CA LEU A 374 -25.42 -34.45 -2.42
C LEU A 374 -25.99 -35.52 -3.35
N MET A 375 -25.32 -35.81 -4.48
CA MET A 375 -25.72 -36.90 -5.39
C MET A 375 -25.67 -38.28 -4.70
N LEU A 376 -24.63 -38.54 -3.91
CA LEU A 376 -24.49 -39.80 -3.17
C LEU A 376 -25.61 -39.96 -2.13
N LEU A 377 -25.94 -38.89 -1.40
CA LEU A 377 -27.05 -38.88 -0.44
C LEU A 377 -28.41 -39.11 -1.14
N ALA A 378 -28.62 -38.52 -2.31
CA ALA A 378 -29.82 -38.73 -3.12
C ALA A 378 -29.94 -40.19 -3.60
N LEU A 379 -28.85 -40.80 -4.07
CA LEU A 379 -28.80 -42.21 -4.47
C LEU A 379 -29.11 -43.16 -3.30
N ILE A 380 -28.55 -42.89 -2.11
CA ILE A 380 -28.85 -43.65 -0.89
C ILE A 380 -30.33 -43.52 -0.52
N GLY A 381 -30.90 -42.31 -0.60
CA GLY A 381 -32.33 -42.09 -0.35
C GLY A 381 -33.23 -42.86 -1.32
N ILE A 382 -32.89 -42.87 -2.61
CA ILE A 382 -33.59 -43.65 -3.64
C ILE A 382 -33.50 -45.15 -3.35
N LEU A 383 -32.32 -45.65 -2.95
CA LEU A 383 -32.13 -47.06 -2.62
C LEU A 383 -32.95 -47.48 -1.40
N ILE A 384 -33.03 -46.64 -0.36
CA ILE A 384 -33.85 -46.88 0.83
C ILE A 384 -35.33 -46.93 0.45
N LEU A 385 -35.81 -46.02 -0.40
CA LEU A 385 -37.19 -46.01 -0.89
C LEU A 385 -37.51 -47.25 -1.73
N LEU A 386 -36.59 -47.68 -2.60
CA LEU A 386 -36.71 -48.91 -3.38
C LEU A 386 -36.76 -50.16 -2.48
N LEU A 387 -35.89 -50.26 -1.48
CA LEU A 387 -35.90 -51.36 -0.51
C LEU A 387 -37.19 -51.37 0.31
N HIS A 388 -37.70 -50.19 0.71
CA HIS A 388 -38.98 -50.09 1.40
C HIS A 388 -40.15 -50.50 0.50
N TYR A 389 -40.15 -50.08 -0.76
CA TYR A 389 -41.17 -50.45 -1.75
C TYR A 389 -41.18 -51.95 -2.04
N LEU A 390 -40.00 -52.55 -2.23
CA LEU A 390 -39.85 -53.99 -2.47
C LEU A 390 -40.32 -54.81 -1.25
N LYS A 391 -39.98 -54.37 -0.03
CA LYS A 391 -40.44 -55.03 1.20
C LYS A 391 -41.97 -55.00 1.36
N LYS A 392 -42.62 -53.92 0.92
CA LYS A 392 -44.08 -53.76 0.98
C LYS A 392 -44.84 -54.56 -0.12
N ARG A 393 -44.12 -55.11 -1.11
CA ARG A 393 -44.67 -55.97 -2.17
C ARG A 393 -44.48 -57.46 -1.90
N SER A 394 -43.62 -57.82 -0.94
CA SER A 394 -43.35 -59.20 -0.52
C SER A 394 -44.22 -59.67 0.65
N ASP A 395 -44.99 -58.76 1.25
CA ASP A 395 -46.14 -59.03 2.13
C ASP A 395 -47.43 -58.93 1.30
#